data_AF-A0A933JHA2-F1
#
_entry.id   AF-A0A933JHA2-F1
#
_cell.length_a   1.000
_cell.length_b   1.000
_cell.length_c   1.000
_cell.angle_alpha   90.00
_cell.angle_beta   90.00
_cell.angle_gamma   90.00
#
_symmetry.space_group_name_H-M   'P 1'
#
loop_
_entity.id
_entity.type
_entity.pdbx_description
1 polymer ?
#
loop_
_entity_poly.entity_id
_entity_poly.type
_entity_poly.pdbx_seq_one_letter_code
_entity_poly.pdbx_strand_id
1 'polypeptide(L)'
;MPYGRVAIAPVDAQGELISSPSESQTAPRQPDWSLTVFAGALDAADGKLWFEETVPHQNIGNSLPPQPITPPPTPEAPPESLDPALRRRTQGRRLLLSAKVLGIGPDINEREPIARVLGVPCLVLNDAAKDFGEARLYADKGRVVVGVLRHLRANRGLCDHLLAAGVTAGLWGNPLRWDPGGAEHSSSFRRSANPP
;
A
#
# COMPACT_ATOMS: atom_id res chain seq x y z
N MET A 1 -14.11 -16.22 1.41
CA MET A 1 -13.23 -15.12 0.97
C MET A 1 -12.09 -15.01 1.96
N PRO A 2 -10.86 -15.45 1.65
CA PRO A 2 -9.74 -15.18 2.54
C PRO A 2 -9.49 -13.67 2.51
N TYR A 3 -9.51 -13.03 3.67
CA TYR A 3 -9.20 -11.60 3.79
C TYR A 3 -7.78 -11.38 3.27
N GLY A 4 -7.65 -10.71 2.13
CA GLY A 4 -6.35 -10.33 1.58
C GLY A 4 -5.64 -9.45 2.60
N ARG A 5 -4.56 -9.96 3.18
CA ARG A 5 -3.68 -9.18 4.07
C ARG A 5 -2.84 -8.29 3.17
N VAL A 6 -2.89 -6.97 3.38
CA VAL A 6 -2.06 -6.02 2.64
C VAL A 6 -1.23 -5.24 3.64
N ALA A 7 0.09 -5.24 3.46
CA ALA A 7 1.00 -4.48 4.30
C ALA A 7 0.80 -2.98 4.09
N ILE A 8 0.73 -2.20 5.16
CA ILE A 8 0.58 -0.74 5.09
C ILE A 8 1.91 0.01 5.23
N ALA A 9 2.83 -0.54 6.01
CA ALA A 9 4.14 0.02 6.27
C ALA A 9 5.21 -1.07 6.05
N PRO A 10 6.41 -0.71 5.58
CA PRO A 10 7.48 -1.68 5.36
C PRO A 10 8.25 -1.88 6.65
N VAL A 11 7.74 -2.79 7.48
CA VAL A 11 8.36 -3.19 8.75
C VAL A 11 8.73 -4.66 8.73
N ASP A 12 9.81 -5.02 9.41
CA ASP A 12 10.20 -6.41 9.63
C ASP A 12 9.37 -7.07 10.77
N ALA A 13 9.69 -8.32 11.09
CA ALA A 13 9.00 -9.06 12.15
C ALA A 13 9.20 -8.47 13.56
N GLN A 14 10.18 -7.58 13.72
CA GLN A 14 10.51 -6.88 14.95
C GLN A 14 9.88 -5.48 14.98
N GLY A 15 9.20 -5.06 13.90
CA GLY A 15 8.60 -3.74 13.76
C GLY A 15 9.59 -2.65 13.35
N GLU A 16 10.81 -3.02 12.96
CA GLU A 16 11.81 -2.06 12.47
C GLU A 16 11.56 -1.75 10.99
N LEU A 17 11.83 -0.51 10.59
CA LEU A 17 11.58 -0.07 9.22
C LEU A 17 12.57 -0.70 8.24
N ILE A 18 12.02 -1.43 7.26
CA ILE A 18 12.75 -1.88 6.09
C ILE A 18 12.99 -0.66 5.21
N SER A 19 14.27 -0.31 5.03
CA SER A 19 14.68 0.81 4.21
C SER A 19 15.14 0.31 2.84
N SER A 20 14.89 1.08 1.79
CA SER A 20 15.50 0.79 0.49
C SER A 20 17.03 0.88 0.59
N PRO A 21 17.78 0.02 -0.11
CA PRO A 21 19.24 0.11 -0.16
C PRO A 21 19.61 1.43 -0.86
N SER A 22 19.93 2.46 -0.08
CA SER A 22 20.42 3.73 -0.62
C SER A 22 21.91 3.60 -0.94
N GLU A 23 22.31 3.90 -2.18
CA GLU A 23 23.72 3.95 -2.60
C GLU A 23 24.51 5.09 -1.94
N SER A 24 23.85 6.02 -1.24
CA SER A 24 24.48 7.17 -0.61
C SER A 24 24.23 7.21 0.90
N GLN A 25 25.28 7.03 1.70
CA GLN A 25 25.23 7.06 3.17
C GLN A 25 24.76 8.40 3.76
N THR A 26 24.72 9.47 2.96
CA THR A 26 24.38 10.84 3.41
C THR A 26 22.89 11.19 3.26
N ALA A 27 22.11 10.38 2.54
CA ALA A 27 20.67 10.64 2.37
C ALA A 27 19.87 10.03 3.54
N PRO A 28 18.77 10.67 3.98
CA PRO A 28 17.87 10.06 4.95
C PRO A 28 17.33 8.75 4.37
N ARG A 29 17.48 7.64 5.13
CA ARG A 29 16.96 6.33 4.74
C ARG A 29 15.45 6.43 4.48
N GLN A 30 15.05 6.14 3.24
CA GLN A 30 13.63 6.07 2.89
C GLN A 30 13.08 4.65 3.13
N PRO A 31 11.85 4.52 3.66
CA PRO A 31 11.20 3.23 3.80
C PRO A 31 10.96 2.58 2.43
N ASP A 32 11.10 1.26 2.35
CA ASP A 32 10.86 0.51 1.12
C ASP A 32 9.36 0.25 0.89
N TRP A 33 8.69 1.16 0.21
CA TRP A 33 7.24 1.08 0.00
C TRP A 33 6.79 0.00 -1.00
N SER A 34 7.71 -0.69 -1.68
CA SER A 34 7.42 -1.61 -2.80
C SER A 34 6.56 -2.82 -2.41
N LEU A 35 6.57 -3.23 -1.14
CA LEU A 35 5.79 -4.37 -0.65
C LEU A 35 4.48 -3.97 0.06
N THR A 36 4.09 -2.69 0.01
CA THR A 36 2.95 -2.16 0.75
C THR A 36 1.72 -1.85 -0.12
N VAL A 37 0.65 -1.31 0.47
CA VAL A 37 -0.49 -0.71 -0.26
C VAL A 37 -0.02 0.32 -1.30
N PHE A 38 1.12 0.97 -1.05
CA PHE A 38 1.69 2.04 -1.86
C PHE A 38 2.49 1.58 -3.08
N ALA A 39 2.73 0.27 -3.23
CA ALA A 39 3.43 -0.30 -4.38
C ALA A 39 2.82 0.15 -5.72
N GLY A 40 1.49 0.14 -5.81
CA GLY A 40 0.79 0.59 -7.02
C GLY A 40 0.96 2.08 -7.33
N ALA A 41 1.27 2.90 -6.33
CA ALA A 41 1.57 4.31 -6.51
C ALA A 41 3.01 4.55 -6.98
N LEU A 42 3.98 3.76 -6.47
CA LEU A 42 5.35 3.76 -6.98
C LEU A 42 5.37 3.36 -8.46
N ASP A 43 4.73 2.24 -8.78
CA ASP A 43 4.68 1.75 -10.16
C ASP A 43 3.93 2.71 -11.07
N ALA A 44 2.82 3.30 -10.60
CA ALA A 44 2.13 4.34 -11.35
C ALA A 44 3.06 5.55 -11.60
N ALA A 45 3.79 6.02 -10.59
CA ALA A 45 4.72 7.15 -10.74
C ALA A 45 5.80 6.90 -11.81
N ASP A 46 6.27 5.65 -11.91
CA ASP A 46 7.20 5.17 -12.93
C ASP A 46 6.56 4.93 -14.31
N GLY A 47 5.24 5.13 -14.44
CA GLY A 47 4.49 4.84 -15.66
C GLY A 47 4.27 3.34 -15.91
N LYS A 48 4.54 2.49 -14.93
CA LYS A 48 4.32 1.04 -15.01
C LYS A 48 2.85 0.71 -14.76
N LEU A 49 2.31 -0.15 -15.60
CA LEU A 49 0.99 -0.75 -15.41
C LEU A 49 1.19 -2.13 -14.78
N TRP A 50 0.38 -2.46 -13.76
CA TRP A 50 0.40 -3.79 -13.16
C TRP A 50 -0.12 -4.83 -14.15
N PHE A 51 0.81 -5.51 -14.82
CA PHE A 51 0.59 -6.82 -15.40
C PHE A 51 0.85 -7.82 -14.27
N GLU A 52 -0.17 -8.55 -13.79
CA GLU A 52 0.13 -9.65 -12.87
C GLU A 52 0.81 -10.78 -13.66
N GLU A 53 2.02 -11.12 -13.24
CA GLU A 53 2.67 -12.39 -13.49
C GLU A 53 1.91 -13.45 -12.67
N THR A 54 1.09 -14.25 -13.35
CA THR A 54 0.49 -15.44 -12.72
C THR A 54 1.60 -16.44 -12.43
N VAL A 55 2.06 -16.49 -11.18
CA VAL A 55 2.80 -17.65 -10.67
C VAL A 55 1.79 -18.79 -10.52
N PRO A 56 1.89 -19.90 -11.28
CA PRO A 56 0.98 -21.01 -11.09
C PRO A 56 1.27 -21.67 -9.74
N HIS A 57 0.28 -21.67 -8.86
CA HIS A 57 0.25 -22.55 -7.70
C HIS A 57 0.35 -24.00 -8.18
N GLN A 58 1.50 -24.65 -8.00
CA GLN A 58 1.59 -26.10 -8.11
C GLN A 58 0.82 -26.72 -6.93
N ASN A 59 -0.27 -27.39 -7.29
CA ASN A 59 -1.13 -28.16 -6.41
C ASN A 59 -0.37 -29.41 -5.94
N ILE A 60 0.16 -29.39 -4.72
CA ILE A 60 0.70 -30.58 -4.05
C ILE A 60 -0.47 -31.31 -3.39
N GLY A 61 -0.90 -32.42 -3.98
CA GLY A 61 -1.82 -33.35 -3.31
C GLY A 61 -2.60 -34.24 -4.29
N ASN A 62 -1.98 -35.33 -4.75
CA ASN A 62 -2.53 -36.70 -4.68
C ASN A 62 -1.75 -37.65 -5.61
N SER A 63 -1.27 -38.75 -5.01
CA SER A 63 -0.61 -39.86 -5.69
C SER A 63 -1.51 -40.55 -6.72
N LEU A 64 -1.01 -40.70 -7.95
CA LEU A 64 -1.37 -41.77 -8.90
C LEU A 64 -0.12 -42.17 -9.71
N PRO A 65 -0.07 -43.40 -10.27
CA PRO A 65 1.15 -44.17 -10.56
C PRO A 65 1.94 -43.65 -11.78
N PRO A 66 3.20 -44.09 -12.00
CA PRO A 66 4.05 -43.59 -13.08
C PRO A 66 3.42 -43.91 -14.45
N GLN A 67 3.00 -42.86 -15.15
CA GLN A 67 2.57 -42.97 -16.55
C GLN A 67 3.80 -42.89 -17.47
N PRO A 68 3.82 -43.64 -18.58
CA PRO A 68 4.90 -43.61 -19.56
C PRO A 68 5.03 -42.21 -20.17
N ILE A 69 6.27 -41.74 -20.27
CA ILE A 69 6.65 -40.41 -20.75
C ILE A 69 6.23 -40.28 -22.21
N THR A 70 5.09 -39.63 -22.48
CA THR A 70 4.82 -39.06 -23.80
C THR A 70 5.71 -37.83 -24.01
N PRO A 71 6.29 -37.63 -25.20
CA PRO A 71 7.02 -36.41 -25.49
C PRO A 71 6.09 -35.20 -25.32
N PRO A 72 6.60 -34.07 -24.78
CA PRO A 72 5.78 -32.91 -24.48
C PRO A 72 5.09 -32.39 -25.74
N PRO A 73 3.81 -32.01 -25.69
CA PRO A 73 3.21 -31.24 -26.77
C PRO A 73 4.01 -29.95 -26.95
N THR A 74 4.36 -29.64 -28.19
CA THR A 74 4.87 -28.34 -28.64
C THR A 74 4.09 -27.22 -27.95
N PRO A 75 4.75 -26.15 -27.45
CA PRO A 75 4.06 -25.08 -26.73
C PRO A 75 3.06 -24.37 -27.65
N GLU A 76 1.82 -24.82 -27.61
CA GLU A 76 0.65 -24.10 -28.09
C GLU A 76 0.51 -22.80 -27.27
N ALA A 77 0.05 -21.76 -27.96
CA ALA A 77 0.03 -20.36 -27.53
C ALA A 77 -0.51 -20.13 -26.10
N PRO A 78 0.01 -19.11 -25.38
CA PRO A 78 -0.38 -18.82 -24.00
C PRO A 78 -1.90 -18.59 -23.87
N PRO A 79 -2.53 -19.08 -22.79
CA PRO A 79 -3.97 -18.90 -22.56
C PRO A 79 -4.30 -17.41 -22.46
N GLU A 80 -5.35 -17.04 -23.20
CA GLU A 80 -5.95 -15.71 -23.29
C GLU A 80 -5.85 -14.87 -22.02
N SER A 81 -5.31 -13.68 -22.24
CA SER A 81 -5.20 -12.54 -21.35
C SER A 81 -6.46 -12.27 -20.52
N LEU A 82 -6.31 -12.22 -19.19
CA LEU A 82 -7.21 -11.44 -18.34
C LEU A 82 -7.39 -10.03 -18.91
N ASP A 83 -8.65 -9.59 -18.99
CA ASP A 83 -9.09 -8.32 -19.60
C ASP A 83 -8.28 -7.12 -19.07
N PRO A 84 -7.67 -6.28 -19.94
CA PRO A 84 -6.98 -5.05 -19.54
C PRO A 84 -7.84 -4.11 -18.68
N ALA A 85 -9.17 -4.17 -18.78
CA ALA A 85 -10.09 -3.41 -17.94
C ALA A 85 -10.02 -3.84 -16.46
N LEU A 86 -9.89 -5.14 -16.17
CA LEU A 86 -9.75 -5.63 -14.79
C LEU A 86 -8.41 -5.22 -14.17
N ARG A 87 -7.35 -5.18 -14.95
CA ARG A 87 -5.99 -4.77 -14.51
C ARG A 87 -5.93 -3.30 -14.08
N ARG A 88 -6.53 -2.40 -14.87
CA ARG A 88 -6.69 -0.97 -14.50
C ARG A 88 -7.49 -0.81 -13.20
N ARG A 89 -8.47 -1.68 -12.96
CA ARG A 89 -9.36 -1.62 -11.79
C ARG A 89 -8.60 -1.91 -10.49
N THR A 90 -7.66 -2.85 -10.49
CA THR A 90 -6.87 -3.21 -9.30
C THR A 90 -5.84 -2.14 -8.96
N GLN A 91 -5.08 -1.65 -9.94
CA GLN A 91 -4.10 -0.56 -9.73
C GLN A 91 -4.80 0.72 -9.29
N GLY A 92 -5.91 1.10 -9.95
CA GLY A 92 -6.72 2.25 -9.54
C GLY A 92 -7.28 2.11 -8.12
N ARG A 93 -7.71 0.90 -7.72
CA ARG A 93 -8.18 0.65 -6.35
C ARG A 93 -7.08 0.81 -5.31
N ARG A 94 -5.86 0.31 -5.57
CA ARG A 94 -4.71 0.46 -4.65
C ARG A 94 -4.23 1.91 -4.58
N LEU A 95 -4.26 2.63 -5.69
CA LEU A 95 -3.91 4.04 -5.74
C LEU A 95 -4.91 4.89 -4.95
N LEU A 96 -6.22 4.61 -5.11
CA LEU A 96 -7.25 5.26 -4.31
C LEU A 96 -7.14 4.90 -2.83
N LEU A 97 -6.85 3.65 -2.49
CA LEU A 97 -6.60 3.24 -1.10
C LEU A 97 -5.41 4.02 -0.52
N SER A 98 -4.30 4.07 -1.25
CA SER A 98 -3.10 4.83 -0.87
C SER A 98 -3.41 6.31 -0.64
N ALA A 99 -4.14 6.92 -1.56
CA ALA A 99 -4.57 8.31 -1.46
C ALA A 99 -5.46 8.55 -0.23
N LYS A 100 -6.40 7.64 0.06
CA LYS A 100 -7.25 7.74 1.25
C LYS A 100 -6.46 7.59 2.56
N VAL A 101 -5.51 6.64 2.63
CA VAL A 101 -4.66 6.45 3.81
C VAL A 101 -3.85 7.72 4.11
N LEU A 102 -3.32 8.36 3.08
CA LEU A 102 -2.55 9.60 3.21
C LEU A 102 -3.44 10.85 3.36
N GLY A 103 -4.76 10.67 3.38
CA GLY A 103 -5.71 11.76 3.47
C GLY A 103 -5.75 12.66 2.24
N ILE A 104 -5.17 12.28 1.09
CA ILE A 104 -5.21 13.04 -0.17
C ILE A 104 -6.31 12.60 -1.13
N GLY A 105 -7.04 11.53 -0.80
CA GLY A 105 -8.12 11.01 -1.62
C GLY A 105 -9.33 11.94 -1.75
N PRO A 106 -10.22 11.67 -2.72
CA PRO A 106 -11.52 12.33 -2.78
C PRO A 106 -12.33 11.99 -1.52
N ASP A 107 -13.20 12.91 -1.12
CA ASP A 107 -14.13 12.76 0.01
C ASP A 107 -13.49 12.72 1.42
N ILE A 108 -12.21 13.10 1.53
CA ILE A 108 -11.55 13.24 2.84
C ILE A 108 -11.79 14.65 3.40
N ASN A 109 -12.69 14.74 4.38
CA ASN A 109 -12.96 15.97 5.13
C ASN A 109 -12.00 16.16 6.33
N GLU A 110 -11.45 15.07 6.87
CA GLU A 110 -10.59 15.04 8.07
C GLU A 110 -9.10 15.22 7.74
N ARG A 111 -8.77 16.05 6.75
CA ARG A 111 -7.40 16.14 6.21
C ARG A 111 -6.39 16.72 7.22
N GLU A 112 -6.80 17.71 8.01
CA GLU A 112 -5.92 18.30 9.04
C GLU A 112 -5.58 17.30 10.17
N PRO A 113 -6.54 16.57 10.77
CA PRO A 113 -6.22 15.48 11.69
C PRO A 113 -5.27 14.43 11.09
N ILE A 114 -5.48 14.03 9.83
CA ILE A 114 -4.59 13.08 9.15
C ILE A 114 -3.18 13.68 8.98
N ALA A 115 -3.05 14.94 8.58
CA ALA A 115 -1.77 15.64 8.45
C ALA A 115 -0.99 15.62 9.78
N ARG A 116 -1.68 15.93 10.88
CA ARG A 116 -1.11 15.95 12.23
C ARG A 116 -0.60 14.57 12.64
N VAL A 117 -1.40 13.53 12.41
CA VAL A 117 -1.05 12.14 12.73
C VAL A 117 0.15 11.66 11.91
N LEU A 118 0.20 11.99 10.62
CA LEU A 118 1.31 11.62 9.74
C LEU A 118 2.58 12.48 9.98
N GLY A 119 2.47 13.58 10.74
CA GLY A 119 3.56 14.54 10.95
C GLY A 119 3.93 15.30 9.67
N VAL A 120 2.98 15.45 8.74
CA VAL A 120 3.15 16.16 7.46
C VAL A 120 2.49 17.54 7.57
N PRO A 121 3.07 18.62 7.02
CA PRO A 121 2.42 19.92 7.02
C PRO A 121 1.06 19.88 6.32
N CYS A 122 0.02 20.46 6.93
CA CYS A 122 -1.35 20.44 6.38
C CYS A 122 -1.42 21.05 4.97
N LEU A 123 -0.65 22.10 4.71
CA LEU A 123 -0.56 22.73 3.39
C LEU A 123 -0.08 21.73 2.31
N VAL A 124 0.92 20.90 2.63
CA VAL A 124 1.43 19.87 1.70
C VAL A 124 0.33 18.86 1.35
N LEU A 125 -0.50 18.44 2.32
CA LEU A 125 -1.62 17.54 2.02
C LEU A 125 -2.74 18.20 1.23
N ASN A 126 -2.97 19.51 1.41
CA ASN A 126 -3.98 20.26 0.65
C ASN A 126 -3.54 20.45 -0.81
N ASP A 127 -2.29 20.82 -1.04
CA ASP A 127 -1.74 20.95 -2.39
C ASP A 127 -1.76 19.60 -3.11
N ALA A 128 -1.28 18.54 -2.43
CA ALA A 128 -1.33 17.18 -2.98
C ALA A 128 -2.76 16.70 -3.23
N ALA A 129 -3.75 17.10 -2.43
CA ALA A 129 -5.15 16.77 -2.69
C ALA A 129 -5.67 17.37 -3.99
N LYS A 130 -5.36 18.65 -4.19
CA LYS A 130 -5.75 19.39 -5.38
C LYS A 130 -5.10 18.75 -6.61
N ASP A 131 -3.79 18.53 -6.56
CA ASP A 131 -3.02 17.91 -7.63
C ASP A 131 -3.55 16.50 -7.96
N PHE A 132 -3.88 15.71 -6.92
CA PHE A 132 -4.46 14.37 -7.11
C PHE A 132 -5.85 14.41 -7.77
N GLY A 133 -6.66 15.41 -7.45
CA GLY A 133 -7.99 15.64 -8.04
C GLY A 133 -7.92 16.11 -9.50
N GLU A 134 -6.94 16.95 -9.83
CA GLU A 134 -6.73 17.48 -11.19
C GLU A 134 -6.00 16.48 -12.11
N ALA A 135 -5.24 15.55 -11.54
CA ALA A 135 -4.49 14.53 -12.27
C ALA A 135 -5.42 13.63 -13.11
N ARG A 136 -5.22 13.65 -14.43
CA ARG A 136 -5.97 12.80 -15.38
C ARG A 136 -5.33 11.43 -15.58
N LEU A 137 -4.00 11.35 -15.51
CA LEU A 137 -3.26 10.11 -15.74
C LEU A 137 -2.95 9.42 -14.42
N TYR A 138 -2.93 8.08 -14.46
CA TYR A 138 -2.50 7.28 -13.30
C TYR A 138 -1.09 7.63 -12.84
N ALA A 139 -0.20 7.95 -13.78
CA ALA A 139 1.17 8.30 -13.46
C ALA A 139 1.28 9.61 -12.67
N ASP A 140 0.46 10.61 -13.00
CA ASP A 140 0.38 11.86 -12.24
C ASP A 140 -0.12 11.59 -10.81
N LYS A 141 -1.20 10.82 -10.68
CA LYS A 141 -1.73 10.41 -9.38
C LYS A 141 -0.71 9.64 -8.54
N GLY A 142 0.05 8.75 -9.16
CA GLY A 142 1.15 8.02 -8.52
C GLY A 142 2.22 8.97 -8.01
N ARG A 143 2.67 9.92 -8.84
CA ARG A 143 3.67 10.93 -8.46
C ARG A 143 3.22 11.77 -7.27
N VAL A 144 1.95 12.16 -7.21
CA VAL A 144 1.42 12.92 -6.07
C VAL A 144 1.46 12.10 -4.77
N VAL A 145 1.03 10.84 -4.82
CA VAL A 145 1.12 9.92 -3.66
C VAL A 145 2.57 9.75 -3.21
N VAL A 146 3.49 9.50 -4.15
CA VAL A 146 4.92 9.36 -3.85
C VAL A 146 5.52 10.64 -3.29
N GLY A 147 5.08 11.81 -3.77
CA GLY A 147 5.45 13.11 -3.22
C GLY A 147 5.12 13.22 -1.74
N VAL A 148 3.90 12.83 -1.33
CA VAL A 148 3.51 12.81 0.08
C VAL A 148 4.31 11.80 0.89
N LEU A 149 4.57 10.59 0.35
CA LEU A 149 5.38 9.58 1.03
C LEU A 149 6.79 10.08 1.38
N ARG A 150 7.38 10.94 0.54
CA ARG A 150 8.71 11.54 0.80
C ARG A 150 8.71 12.51 1.98
N HIS A 151 7.55 13.04 2.37
CA HIS A 151 7.41 13.89 3.56
C HIS A 151 7.22 13.09 4.85
N LEU A 152 6.94 11.78 4.76
CA LEU A 152 6.81 10.93 5.94
C LEU A 152 8.17 10.73 6.60
N ARG A 153 8.20 10.88 7.92
CA ARG A 153 9.41 10.61 8.71
C ARG A 153 9.56 9.11 8.90
N ALA A 154 10.69 8.55 8.45
CA ALA A 154 11.07 7.17 8.70
C ALA A 154 11.43 6.98 10.18
N ASN A 155 10.44 6.67 11.01
CA ASN A 155 10.62 6.37 12.43
C ASN A 155 9.83 5.10 12.83
N ARG A 156 10.14 4.54 14.01
CA ARG A 156 9.46 3.33 14.52
C ARG A 156 7.93 3.48 14.68
N GLY A 157 7.44 4.72 14.81
CA GLY A 157 6.00 5.01 14.90
C GLY A 157 5.29 5.14 13.55
N LEU A 158 6.00 5.01 12.42
CA LEU A 158 5.42 5.21 11.09
C LEU A 158 4.24 4.26 10.81
N CYS A 159 4.35 3.00 11.22
CA CYS A 159 3.26 2.04 11.09
C CYS A 159 2.04 2.48 11.90
N ASP A 160 2.24 2.86 13.16
CA ASP A 160 1.17 3.32 14.05
C ASP A 160 0.52 4.62 13.50
N HIS A 161 1.30 5.55 12.96
CA HIS A 161 0.79 6.76 12.32
C HIS A 161 -0.05 6.46 11.07
N LEU A 162 0.38 5.53 10.22
CA LEU A 162 -0.40 5.13 9.03
C LEU A 162 -1.69 4.41 9.41
N LEU A 163 -1.65 3.56 10.44
CA LEU A 163 -2.84 2.91 10.99
C LEU A 163 -3.82 3.94 11.56
N ALA A 164 -3.33 4.89 12.35
CA ALA A 164 -4.10 5.99 12.91
C ALA A 164 -4.72 6.89 11.83
N ALA A 165 -3.96 7.17 10.77
CA ALA A 165 -4.44 7.95 9.63
C ALA A 165 -5.59 7.25 8.92
N GLY A 166 -5.50 5.93 8.72
CA GLY A 166 -6.61 5.19 8.11
C GLY A 166 -7.86 5.06 8.98
N VAL A 167 -7.72 5.01 10.33
CA VAL A 167 -8.88 5.14 11.24
C VAL A 167 -9.55 6.50 11.05
N THR A 168 -8.73 7.56 11.02
CA THR A 168 -9.21 8.94 10.84
C THR A 168 -9.91 9.10 9.49
N ALA A 169 -9.36 8.50 8.43
CA ALA A 169 -9.94 8.45 7.09
C ALA A 169 -11.16 7.51 6.96
N GLY A 170 -11.54 6.79 8.02
CA GLY A 170 -12.68 5.87 8.03
C GLY A 170 -12.47 4.59 7.20
N LEU A 171 -11.22 4.21 6.94
CA LEU A 171 -10.87 3.01 6.16
C LEU A 171 -10.99 1.73 6.98
N TRP A 172 -10.76 1.81 8.29
CA TRP A 172 -10.89 0.69 9.22
C TRP A 172 -11.28 1.18 10.62
N GLY A 173 -11.77 0.26 11.46
CA GLY A 173 -12.02 0.50 12.87
C GLY A 173 -10.72 0.54 13.69
N ASN A 174 -10.83 0.53 15.02
CA ASN A 174 -9.64 0.62 15.88
C ASN A 174 -8.69 -0.58 15.63
N PRO A 175 -7.45 -0.34 15.18
CA PRO A 175 -6.48 -1.41 14.96
C PRO A 175 -6.09 -2.04 16.30
N LEU A 176 -6.02 -3.37 16.30
CA LEU A 176 -5.51 -4.15 17.42
C LEU A 176 -4.02 -4.42 17.15
N ARG A 177 -3.17 -4.06 18.10
CA ARG A 177 -1.75 -4.39 18.08
C ARG A 177 -1.52 -5.64 18.90
N TRP A 178 -0.86 -6.63 18.31
CA TRP A 178 -0.39 -7.80 19.03
C TRP A 178 1.05 -7.55 19.48
N ASP A 179 1.27 -7.50 20.80
CA ASP A 179 2.60 -7.47 21.38
C ASP A 179 2.97 -8.88 21.89
N PRO A 180 4.18 -9.40 21.61
CA PRO A 180 4.60 -10.75 21.98
C PRO A 180 4.73 -11.02 23.50
N GLY A 181 4.25 -10.11 24.36
CA GLY A 181 4.14 -10.28 25.81
C GLY A 181 2.73 -10.61 26.33
N GLY A 182 1.73 -10.76 25.46
CA GLY A 182 0.38 -11.21 25.85
C GLY A 182 -0.54 -10.13 26.44
N ALA A 183 -0.08 -8.88 26.56
CA ALA A 183 -0.97 -7.76 26.83
C ALA A 183 -1.55 -7.25 25.50
N GLU A 184 -2.84 -7.45 25.28
CA GLU A 184 -3.57 -6.79 24.20
C GLU A 184 -3.59 -5.28 24.45
N HIS A 185 -2.61 -4.55 23.89
CA HIS A 185 -2.71 -3.10 23.86
C HIS A 185 -3.66 -2.71 22.73
N SER A 186 -4.94 -2.54 23.08
CA SER A 186 -5.82 -1.74 22.25
C SER A 186 -5.28 -0.30 22.26
N SER A 187 -4.49 0.03 21.25
CA SER A 187 -4.16 1.42 20.93
C SER A 187 -5.47 2.10 20.54
N SER A 188 -6.13 2.65 21.57
CA SER A 188 -7.35 3.42 21.38
C SER A 188 -6.98 4.71 20.65
N PHE A 189 -7.03 4.65 19.32
CA PHE A 189 -7.01 5.83 18.46
C PHE A 189 -8.35 6.55 18.66
N ARG A 190 -8.43 7.36 19.73
CA ARG A 190 -9.60 8.21 19.94
C ARG A 190 -9.74 9.10 18.72
N ARG A 191 -10.82 8.92 17.96
CA ARG A 191 -11.37 9.97 17.10
C ARG A 191 -11.53 11.19 18.02
N SER A 192 -10.70 12.20 17.79
CA SER A 192 -10.89 13.52 18.40
C SER A 192 -12.21 14.06 17.88
N ALA A 193 -13.31 13.74 18.57
CA ALA A 193 -14.56 14.47 18.41
C ALA A 193 -14.31 15.90 18.91
N ASN A 194 -14.47 16.86 18.00
CA ASN A 194 -14.51 18.34 18.12
C ASN A 194 -14.22 19.01 19.47
N PRO A 195 -13.37 20.04 19.52
CA PRO A 195 -13.55 21.20 20.40
C PRO A 195 -14.43 22.28 19.72
N PRO A 196 -14.91 23.28 20.48
CA PRO A 196 -16.32 23.67 20.63
C PRO A 196 -17.01 24.32 19.43
#